data_AF-B7BHE9-F1
#
_entry.id   AF-B7BHE9-F1
#
_cell.length_a   1.000
_cell.length_b   1.000
_cell.length_c   1.000
_cell.angle_alpha   90.00
_cell.angle_beta   90.00
_cell.angle_gamma   90.00
#
_symmetry.space_group_name_H-M   'P 1'
#
loop_
_entity.id
_entity.type
_entity.pdbx_description
1 polymer ?
#
loop_
_entity_poly.entity_id
_entity_poly.type
_entity_poly.pdbx_seq_one_letter_code
_entity_poly.pdbx_strand_id
1 'polypeptide(L)'
;GLSRLKVKGAPGTRVTLKHGELLKTDGRLEPGNIDVYYHPVKPGEVFQMDVFTLKGTGEEEVFMPSFAYHGFQHVEVESSAPVTLTKESLTGLFMHTAVEPVGSFSCSNPLLNKIWKATMEAYRSNLHSIPTDCPQREKNGWTADAHVAIDLALLGFDGITLYEKWMNDFIDNQREAGEISGIIPSSGWGYGEWPGPVWDAAMFIIPNALYDYYGETRSIENLYPTMLRYLDYLKTKEKDGGYLTFGLGDWVYWKSTTNNTYTSTAYYYLDYTLMARFAELLGKDAAPYRQKADELKDLVNRKF
;
A
#
# COMPACT_ATOMS: atom_id res chain seq x y z
N GLY A 1 1.80 14.16 0.85
CA GLY A 1 2.71 15.24 1.28
C GLY A 1 2.02 16.27 2.14
N LEU A 2 2.64 17.44 2.30
CA LEU A 2 2.13 18.57 3.09
C LEU A 2 1.93 19.79 2.19
N SER A 3 1.16 20.78 2.66
CA SER A 3 1.24 22.13 2.11
C SER A 3 1.87 23.07 3.15
N ARG A 4 2.66 24.03 2.66
CA ARG A 4 3.19 25.13 3.46
C ARG A 4 2.58 26.42 2.95
N LEU A 5 1.86 27.11 3.83
CA LEU A 5 1.22 28.38 3.56
C LEU A 5 2.04 29.52 4.17
N LYS A 6 2.29 30.56 3.38
CA LYS A 6 2.79 31.87 3.81
C LYS A 6 1.66 32.87 3.64
N VAL A 7 1.25 33.51 4.74
CA VAL A 7 0.08 34.39 4.74
C VAL A 7 0.21 35.50 5.76
N LYS A 8 -0.33 36.68 5.42
CA LYS A 8 -0.47 37.84 6.30
C LYS A 8 -1.92 38.27 6.34
N GLY A 9 -2.42 38.65 7.52
CA GLY A 9 -3.80 39.05 7.73
C GLY A 9 -4.05 39.55 9.15
N ALA A 10 -5.30 39.91 9.43
CA ALA A 10 -5.71 40.40 10.74
C ALA A 10 -5.70 39.28 11.80
N PRO A 11 -5.50 39.61 13.10
CA PRO A 11 -5.59 38.64 14.19
C PRO A 11 -6.91 37.87 14.17
N GLY A 12 -6.85 36.55 14.36
CA GLY A 12 -8.04 35.70 14.39
C GLY A 12 -8.59 35.32 13.01
N THR A 13 -7.97 35.77 11.91
CA THR A 13 -8.35 35.31 10.56
C THR A 13 -8.13 33.80 10.46
N ARG A 14 -9.17 33.06 10.10
CA ARG A 14 -9.12 31.60 9.92
C ARG A 14 -8.95 31.27 8.45
N VAL A 15 -7.87 30.54 8.14
CA VAL A 15 -7.57 30.02 6.80
C VAL A 15 -7.71 28.50 6.80
N THR A 16 -8.39 27.95 5.80
CA THR A 16 -8.49 26.50 5.57
C THR A 16 -7.75 26.10 4.31
N LEU A 17 -7.15 24.91 4.35
CA LEU A 17 -6.46 24.29 3.22
C LEU A 17 -7.09 22.92 3.01
N LYS A 18 -8.03 22.81 2.06
CA LYS A 18 -8.66 21.53 1.71
C LYS A 18 -7.91 20.91 0.53
N HIS A 19 -7.48 19.67 0.67
CA HIS A 19 -6.64 18.97 -0.30
C HIS A 19 -7.46 17.92 -1.07
N GLY A 20 -7.17 17.76 -2.37
CA GLY A 20 -7.84 16.78 -3.20
C GLY A 20 -7.14 16.52 -4.53
N GLU A 21 -7.55 15.43 -5.18
CA GLU A 21 -6.95 14.96 -6.44
C GLU A 21 -7.72 15.46 -7.67
N LEU A 22 -9.01 15.75 -7.52
CA LEU A 22 -9.92 16.04 -8.62
C LEU A 22 -10.52 17.44 -8.48
N LEU A 23 -10.88 18.01 -9.63
CA LEU A 23 -11.64 19.24 -9.73
C LEU A 23 -13.00 18.95 -10.37
N LYS A 24 -14.00 19.71 -9.95
CA LYS A 24 -15.30 19.83 -10.62
C LYS A 24 -15.14 20.61 -11.92
N THR A 25 -16.17 20.58 -12.75
CA THR A 25 -16.22 21.34 -14.02
C THR A 25 -16.15 22.86 -13.82
N ASP A 26 -16.53 23.36 -12.64
CA ASP A 26 -16.44 24.77 -12.25
C ASP A 26 -15.08 25.16 -11.62
N GLY A 27 -14.15 24.21 -11.50
CA GLY A 27 -12.83 24.41 -10.92
C GLY A 27 -12.77 24.34 -9.39
N ARG A 28 -13.88 24.09 -8.70
CA ARG A 28 -13.87 23.79 -7.25
C ARG A 28 -13.32 22.39 -7.01
N LEU A 29 -12.84 22.15 -5.79
CA LEU A 29 -12.36 20.84 -5.40
C LEU A 29 -13.47 19.78 -5.46
N GLU A 30 -13.16 18.60 -5.98
CA GLU A 30 -14.05 17.43 -6.00
C GLU A 30 -13.55 16.37 -5.00
N PRO A 31 -14.14 16.28 -3.79
CA PRO A 31 -13.75 15.31 -2.78
C PRO A 31 -14.48 13.96 -2.89
N GLY A 32 -15.35 13.74 -3.89
CA GLY A 32 -16.22 12.56 -3.95
C GLY A 32 -15.51 11.21 -3.87
N ASN A 33 -14.28 11.09 -4.38
CA ASN A 33 -13.49 9.85 -4.29
C ASN A 33 -12.96 9.56 -2.87
N ILE A 34 -12.95 10.57 -2.01
CA ILE A 34 -12.58 10.50 -0.60
C ILE A 34 -13.85 10.36 0.26
N ASP A 35 -14.84 11.22 0.01
CA ASP A 35 -16.05 11.34 0.83
C ASP A 35 -16.90 10.07 0.83
N VAL A 36 -16.85 9.26 -0.24
CA VAL A 36 -17.58 7.99 -0.33
C VAL A 36 -17.16 6.96 0.74
N TYR A 37 -15.95 7.08 1.29
CA TYR A 37 -15.42 6.20 2.34
C TYR A 37 -15.21 6.90 3.69
N TYR A 38 -15.52 8.20 3.78
CA TYR A 38 -15.28 8.99 4.97
C TYR A 38 -16.55 9.13 5.81
N HIS A 39 -16.46 8.80 7.10
CA HIS A 39 -17.55 8.88 8.06
C HIS A 39 -17.20 9.88 9.17
N PRO A 40 -17.55 11.18 9.02
CA PRO A 40 -17.21 12.20 10.01
C PRO A 40 -17.88 11.89 11.35
N VAL A 41 -17.13 12.04 12.43
CA VAL A 41 -17.61 11.80 13.81
C VAL A 41 -17.91 13.11 14.54
N LYS A 42 -17.44 14.25 14.01
CA LYS A 42 -17.74 15.58 14.53
C LYS A 42 -18.53 16.42 13.51
N PRO A 43 -19.46 17.28 13.96
CA PRO A 43 -20.10 18.26 13.08
C PRO A 43 -19.07 19.15 12.39
N GLY A 44 -19.16 19.26 11.06
CA GLY A 44 -18.26 20.10 10.27
C GLY A 44 -16.83 19.55 10.11
N GLU A 45 -16.59 18.29 10.48
CA GLU A 45 -15.32 17.62 10.20
C GLU A 45 -15.18 17.37 8.71
N VAL A 46 -14.05 17.82 8.15
CA VAL A 46 -13.75 17.69 6.73
C VAL A 46 -12.43 16.95 6.61
N PHE A 47 -12.45 15.83 5.90
CA PHE A 47 -11.24 15.04 5.68
C PHE A 47 -10.24 15.81 4.80
N GLN A 48 -8.94 15.56 5.01
CA GLN A 48 -7.84 16.22 4.30
C GLN A 48 -7.88 17.77 4.32
N MET A 49 -8.32 18.35 5.44
CA MET A 49 -8.35 19.79 5.64
C MET A 49 -7.48 20.23 6.81
N ASP A 50 -6.55 21.15 6.54
CA ASP A 50 -5.84 21.87 7.60
C ASP A 50 -6.53 23.20 7.93
N VAL A 51 -6.40 23.64 9.18
CA VAL A 51 -6.97 24.89 9.68
C VAL A 51 -5.90 25.69 10.39
N PHE A 52 -5.69 26.93 9.96
CA PHE A 52 -4.75 27.86 10.56
C PHE A 52 -5.45 29.15 10.99
N THR A 53 -5.21 29.59 12.23
CA THR A 53 -5.72 30.87 12.74
C THR A 53 -4.55 31.82 12.95
N LEU A 54 -4.57 32.94 12.22
CA LEU A 54 -3.48 33.92 12.26
C LEU A 54 -3.39 34.60 13.62
N LYS A 55 -2.17 34.79 14.10
CA LYS A 55 -1.89 35.69 15.22
C LYS A 55 -2.08 37.16 14.81
N GLY A 56 -1.78 37.47 13.55
CA GLY A 56 -2.01 38.77 12.93
C GLY A 56 -1.12 39.90 13.46
N THR A 57 0.16 39.61 13.67
CA THR A 57 1.14 40.59 14.21
C THR A 57 1.50 41.70 13.22
N GLY A 58 1.01 41.64 11.98
CA GLY A 58 1.45 42.50 10.89
C GLY A 58 2.64 41.93 10.11
N GLU A 59 3.24 40.83 10.55
CA GLU A 59 4.25 40.09 9.80
C GLU A 59 3.63 38.93 9.01
N GLU A 60 4.37 38.40 8.04
CA GLU A 60 4.00 37.16 7.35
C GLU A 60 4.16 35.97 8.31
N GLU A 61 3.12 35.14 8.39
CA GLU A 61 3.12 33.90 9.17
C GLU A 61 3.26 32.69 8.23
N VAL A 62 3.99 31.67 8.71
CA VAL A 62 4.20 30.42 7.98
C VAL A 62 3.51 29.28 8.71
N PHE A 63 2.61 28.59 8.03
CA PHE A 63 1.91 27.42 8.53
C PHE A 63 2.29 26.17 7.73
N MET A 64 2.56 25.09 8.46
CA MET A 64 2.75 23.73 7.94
C MET A 64 2.36 22.76 9.06
N PRO A 65 1.47 21.79 8.84
CA PRO A 65 1.07 20.85 9.88
C PRO A 65 2.21 19.89 10.22
N SER A 66 2.31 19.46 11.49
CA SER A 66 3.37 18.55 11.95
C SER A 66 2.96 17.08 12.05
N PHE A 67 1.65 16.81 12.15
CA PHE A 67 1.10 15.47 12.43
C PHE A 67 0.06 15.04 11.39
N ALA A 68 0.25 15.44 10.14
CA ALA A 68 -0.65 15.11 9.04
C ALA A 68 0.12 14.83 7.75
N TYR A 69 -0.57 14.23 6.79
CA TYR A 69 -0.22 14.28 5.38
C TYR A 69 -1.45 14.04 4.52
N HIS A 70 -1.40 14.55 3.30
CA HIS A 70 -2.51 14.56 2.35
C HIS A 70 -2.04 13.98 1.00
N GLY A 71 -2.94 13.33 0.27
CA GLY A 71 -2.72 12.93 -1.12
C GLY A 71 -3.49 13.88 -2.02
N PHE A 72 -2.79 14.68 -2.83
CA PHE A 72 -3.41 15.77 -3.57
C PHE A 72 -2.61 16.24 -4.77
N GLN A 73 -3.34 16.83 -5.72
CA GLN A 73 -2.82 17.67 -6.79
C GLN A 73 -3.30 19.13 -6.63
N HIS A 74 -4.44 19.32 -5.95
CA HIS A 74 -5.11 20.59 -5.81
C HIS A 74 -5.31 20.93 -4.32
N VAL A 75 -5.22 22.23 -4.00
CA VAL A 75 -5.50 22.77 -2.67
C VAL A 75 -6.45 23.94 -2.82
N GLU A 76 -7.60 23.84 -2.17
CA GLU A 76 -8.58 24.91 -2.06
C GLU A 76 -8.31 25.71 -0.79
N VAL A 77 -8.01 27.00 -0.95
CA VAL A 77 -7.69 27.92 0.15
C VAL A 77 -8.88 28.83 0.39
N GLU A 78 -9.46 28.78 1.59
CA GLU A 78 -10.52 29.70 1.99
C GLU A 78 -10.09 30.49 3.22
N SER A 79 -10.49 31.75 3.30
CA SER A 79 -10.17 32.64 4.42
C SER A 79 -11.42 33.34 4.91
N SER A 80 -11.57 33.44 6.24
CA SER A 80 -12.71 34.12 6.86
C SER A 80 -12.67 35.65 6.73
N ALA A 81 -11.53 36.22 6.35
CA ALA A 81 -11.32 37.64 6.11
C ALA A 81 -10.34 37.84 4.93
N PRO A 82 -10.31 39.04 4.31
CA PRO A 82 -9.38 39.31 3.21
C PRO A 82 -7.92 39.04 3.60
N VAL A 83 -7.24 38.25 2.76
CA VAL A 83 -5.80 37.99 2.81
C VAL A 83 -5.22 38.16 1.41
N THR A 84 -3.93 38.46 1.31
CA THR A 84 -3.24 38.50 0.01
C THR A 84 -2.50 37.19 -0.21
N LEU A 85 -2.79 36.52 -1.32
CA LEU A 85 -2.08 35.32 -1.76
C LEU A 85 -1.36 35.60 -3.09
N THR A 86 -0.16 35.07 -3.20
CA THR A 86 0.67 35.07 -4.42
C THR A 86 0.89 33.62 -4.86
N LYS A 87 1.52 33.41 -6.02
CA LYS A 87 1.88 32.05 -6.47
C LYS A 87 2.86 31.37 -5.50
N GLU A 88 3.64 32.16 -4.78
CA GLU A 88 4.65 31.73 -3.82
C GLU A 88 4.09 31.51 -2.41
N SER A 89 2.84 31.92 -2.17
CA SER A 89 2.18 31.79 -0.86
C SER A 89 1.90 30.34 -0.48
N LEU A 90 1.71 29.43 -1.44
CA LEU A 90 1.42 28.04 -1.18
C LEU A 90 2.45 27.13 -1.86
N THR A 91 3.16 26.34 -1.06
CA THR A 91 4.10 25.32 -1.57
C THR A 91 3.60 23.92 -1.23
N GLY A 92 3.46 23.05 -2.23
CA GLY A 92 3.31 21.62 -2.02
C GLY A 92 4.65 20.99 -1.65
N LEU A 93 4.71 20.26 -0.55
CA LEU A 93 5.89 19.54 -0.07
C LEU A 93 5.65 18.04 -0.26
N PHE A 94 6.30 17.47 -1.27
CA PHE A 94 6.25 16.03 -1.48
C PHE A 94 7.05 15.32 -0.38
N MET A 95 6.42 14.35 0.27
CA MET A 95 6.95 13.67 1.45
C MET A 95 6.59 12.21 1.34
N HIS A 96 7.59 11.36 1.55
CA HIS A 96 7.50 9.90 1.53
C HIS A 96 8.71 9.32 2.30
N THR A 97 8.74 8.02 2.56
CA THR A 97 9.95 7.32 3.05
C THR A 97 11.10 7.60 2.09
N ALA A 98 12.26 8.02 2.62
CA ALA A 98 13.43 8.39 1.82
C ALA A 98 14.14 7.16 1.23
N VAL A 99 13.50 6.51 0.25
CA VAL A 99 14.09 5.45 -0.58
C VAL A 99 14.94 6.06 -1.69
N GLU A 100 16.12 5.49 -1.94
CA GLU A 100 17.05 5.97 -2.97
C GLU A 100 16.58 5.51 -4.36
N PRO A 101 16.48 6.38 -5.38
CA PRO A 101 16.20 5.94 -6.74
C PRO A 101 17.42 5.19 -7.32
N VAL A 102 17.22 3.94 -7.74
CA VAL A 102 18.31 3.10 -8.30
C VAL A 102 18.05 2.67 -9.74
N GLY A 103 16.82 2.83 -10.23
CA GLY A 103 16.47 2.52 -11.61
C GLY A 103 15.98 3.72 -12.41
N SER A 104 16.12 3.61 -13.72
CA SER A 104 15.57 4.58 -14.66
C SER A 104 15.13 3.88 -15.94
N PHE A 105 14.15 4.49 -16.62
CA PHE A 105 13.64 4.03 -17.89
C PHE A 105 13.45 5.21 -18.83
N SER A 106 13.83 5.03 -20.10
CA SER A 106 13.52 5.95 -21.17
C SER A 106 13.45 5.21 -22.50
N CYS A 107 12.50 5.60 -23.35
CA CYS A 107 12.41 5.12 -24.72
C CYS A 107 11.93 6.22 -25.67
N SER A 108 11.90 5.91 -26.97
CA SER A 108 11.44 6.82 -28.02
C SER A 108 9.95 7.12 -27.97
N ASN A 109 9.15 6.33 -27.23
CA ASN A 109 7.73 6.56 -27.08
C ASN A 109 7.44 7.46 -25.86
N PRO A 110 7.03 8.73 -26.05
CA PRO A 110 6.79 9.64 -24.94
C PRO A 110 5.64 9.21 -24.02
N LEU A 111 4.70 8.38 -24.49
CA LEU A 111 3.63 7.83 -23.64
C LEU A 111 4.20 6.87 -22.60
N LEU A 112 5.10 5.97 -23.01
CA LEU A 112 5.71 5.00 -22.09
C LEU A 112 6.58 5.70 -21.04
N ASN A 113 7.29 6.77 -21.43
CA ASN A 113 8.05 7.61 -20.49
C ASN A 113 7.13 8.27 -19.45
N LYS A 114 5.93 8.70 -19.85
CA LYS A 114 4.92 9.27 -18.93
C LYS A 114 4.34 8.22 -18.00
N ILE A 115 4.06 7.01 -18.50
CA ILE A 115 3.58 5.89 -17.68
C ILE A 115 4.62 5.56 -16.61
N TRP A 116 5.90 5.38 -16.99
CA TRP A 116 6.98 5.14 -16.03
C TRP A 116 7.04 6.23 -14.95
N LYS A 117 7.03 7.51 -15.35
CA LYS A 117 7.04 8.63 -14.41
C LYS A 117 5.86 8.59 -13.44
N ALA A 118 4.65 8.38 -13.95
CA ALA A 118 3.45 8.28 -13.13
C ALA A 118 3.51 7.10 -12.15
N THR A 119 3.99 5.94 -12.60
CA THR A 119 4.17 4.75 -11.75
C THR A 119 5.16 5.02 -10.62
N MET A 120 6.31 5.64 -10.89
CA MET A 120 7.33 5.96 -9.87
C MET A 120 6.86 7.06 -8.90
N GLU A 121 6.03 8.00 -9.34
CA GLU A 121 5.40 9.00 -8.48
C GLU A 121 4.29 8.40 -7.62
N ALA A 122 3.46 7.51 -8.17
CA ALA A 122 2.43 6.78 -7.43
C ALA A 122 3.04 5.88 -6.36
N TYR A 123 4.09 5.13 -6.72
CA TYR A 123 4.79 4.27 -5.77
C TYR A 123 5.34 5.06 -4.57
N ARG A 124 6.11 6.13 -4.83
CA ARG A 124 6.61 7.01 -3.74
C ARG A 124 5.50 7.67 -2.94
N SER A 125 4.40 8.06 -3.57
CA SER A 125 3.26 8.65 -2.87
C SER A 125 2.68 7.68 -1.84
N ASN A 126 2.79 6.37 -2.10
CA ASN A 126 2.33 5.30 -1.23
C ASN A 126 3.40 4.78 -0.24
N LEU A 127 4.53 5.48 -0.08
CA LEU A 127 5.54 5.09 0.90
C LEU A 127 5.53 6.04 2.10
N HIS A 128 4.84 5.63 3.17
CA HIS A 128 4.79 6.36 4.44
C HIS A 128 5.07 5.40 5.60
N SER A 129 6.36 5.09 5.81
CA SER A 129 6.88 4.02 6.70
C SER A 129 6.53 2.57 6.31
N ILE A 130 5.43 2.39 5.57
CA ILE A 130 4.92 1.13 5.02
C ILE A 130 4.44 1.40 3.58
N PRO A 131 4.33 0.36 2.72
CA PRO A 131 3.66 0.48 1.43
C PRO A 131 2.14 0.57 1.64
N THR A 132 1.52 1.68 1.25
CA THR A 132 0.06 1.90 1.37
C THR A 132 -0.67 1.68 0.05
N ASP A 133 -1.97 1.43 0.10
CA ASP A 133 -2.85 1.36 -1.07
C ASP A 133 -3.02 2.73 -1.75
N CYS A 134 -3.32 3.75 -0.93
CA CYS A 134 -3.55 5.10 -1.40
C CYS A 134 -3.14 6.14 -0.35
N PRO A 135 -2.54 7.28 -0.75
CA PRO A 135 -2.04 8.30 0.19
C PRO A 135 -3.12 9.28 0.70
N GLN A 136 -4.31 9.27 0.11
CA GLN A 136 -5.33 10.28 0.29
C GLN A 136 -6.43 9.82 1.24
N ARG A 137 -6.98 8.61 1.09
CA ARG A 137 -8.17 8.14 1.85
C ARG A 137 -7.85 7.13 2.96
N GLU A 138 -7.36 5.94 2.62
CA GLU A 138 -7.26 4.79 3.52
C GLU A 138 -5.90 4.75 4.20
N LYS A 139 -4.82 4.83 3.41
CA LYS A 139 -3.43 4.82 3.89
C LYS A 139 -3.07 3.52 4.62
N ASN A 140 -3.68 2.42 4.19
CA ASN A 140 -3.55 1.11 4.81
C ASN A 140 -2.48 0.29 4.10
N GLY A 141 -1.72 -0.50 4.87
CA GLY A 141 -0.72 -1.42 4.35
C GLY A 141 -1.33 -2.68 3.74
N TRP A 142 -2.12 -2.51 2.68
CA TRP A 142 -2.77 -3.64 2.00
C TRP A 142 -1.73 -4.55 1.35
N THR A 143 -1.77 -5.83 1.72
CA THR A 143 -0.67 -6.76 1.44
C THR A 143 -0.60 -7.18 -0.03
N ALA A 144 -1.74 -7.37 -0.70
CA ALA A 144 -1.78 -7.68 -2.12
C ALA A 144 -1.16 -6.58 -2.99
N ASP A 145 -1.60 -5.35 -2.75
CA ASP A 145 -1.16 -4.15 -3.46
C ASP A 145 0.37 -4.03 -3.41
N ALA A 146 0.97 -4.27 -2.24
CA ALA A 146 2.40 -4.24 -2.05
C ALA A 146 3.13 -5.34 -2.84
N HIS A 147 2.65 -6.59 -2.82
CA HIS A 147 3.35 -7.68 -3.51
C HIS A 147 3.15 -7.64 -5.03
N VAL A 148 2.03 -7.10 -5.54
CA VAL A 148 1.83 -6.90 -6.98
C VAL A 148 2.77 -5.79 -7.49
N ALA A 149 3.10 -4.82 -6.64
CA ALA A 149 4.00 -3.73 -6.99
C ALA A 149 5.50 -4.01 -6.73
N ILE A 150 5.86 -5.13 -6.08
CA ILE A 150 7.23 -5.32 -5.54
C ILE A 150 8.32 -5.30 -6.61
N ASP A 151 8.08 -5.89 -7.79
CA ASP A 151 9.09 -5.87 -8.86
C ASP A 151 9.34 -4.44 -9.35
N LEU A 152 8.28 -3.66 -9.57
CA LEU A 152 8.39 -2.27 -9.98
C LEU A 152 9.05 -1.41 -8.89
N ALA A 153 8.77 -1.72 -7.63
CA ALA A 153 9.38 -1.08 -6.48
C ALA A 153 10.91 -1.24 -6.49
N LEU A 154 11.39 -2.48 -6.54
CA LEU A 154 12.82 -2.81 -6.45
C LEU A 154 13.59 -2.50 -7.74
N LEU A 155 12.91 -2.46 -8.89
CA LEU A 155 13.48 -1.91 -10.12
C LEU A 155 13.69 -0.40 -10.02
N GLY A 156 12.81 0.33 -9.35
CA GLY A 156 12.85 1.80 -9.28
C GLY A 156 13.70 2.35 -8.13
N PHE A 157 13.65 1.69 -6.97
CA PHE A 157 14.15 2.22 -5.71
C PHE A 157 14.88 1.17 -4.87
N ASP A 158 15.88 1.61 -4.12
CA ASP A 158 16.49 0.79 -3.08
C ASP A 158 15.51 0.65 -1.90
N GLY A 159 14.77 -0.46 -1.90
CA GLY A 159 13.67 -0.74 -0.98
C GLY A 159 14.02 -1.71 0.14
N ILE A 160 15.22 -2.29 0.20
CA ILE A 160 15.51 -3.43 1.09
C ILE A 160 15.22 -3.11 2.56
N THR A 161 15.66 -1.94 3.06
CA THR A 161 15.45 -1.58 4.48
C THR A 161 13.97 -1.35 4.81
N LEU A 162 13.22 -0.75 3.88
CA LEU A 162 11.79 -0.52 4.03
C LEU A 162 11.03 -1.84 4.12
N TYR A 163 11.30 -2.76 3.19
CA TYR A 163 10.61 -4.04 3.14
C TYR A 163 11.07 -4.98 4.24
N GLU A 164 12.35 -5.05 4.60
CA GLU A 164 12.81 -5.80 5.78
C GLU A 164 12.11 -5.33 7.06
N LYS A 165 11.96 -4.01 7.26
CA LYS A 165 11.19 -3.46 8.37
C LYS A 165 9.74 -3.93 8.32
N TRP A 166 9.08 -3.82 7.16
CA TRP A 166 7.68 -4.16 7.03
C TRP A 166 7.42 -5.68 7.16
N MET A 167 8.36 -6.52 6.73
CA MET A 167 8.31 -7.96 6.94
C MET A 167 8.36 -8.35 8.43
N ASN A 168 8.99 -7.54 9.29
CA ASN A 168 8.86 -7.74 10.74
C ASN A 168 7.44 -7.43 11.23
N ASP A 169 6.75 -6.44 10.63
CA ASP A 169 5.36 -6.15 10.97
C ASP A 169 4.43 -7.35 10.63
N PHE A 170 4.77 -8.18 9.63
CA PHE A 170 4.04 -9.43 9.34
C PHE A 170 4.19 -10.47 10.47
N ILE A 171 5.40 -10.58 11.03
CA ILE A 171 5.68 -11.49 12.15
C ILE A 171 4.85 -11.05 13.37
N ASP A 172 4.86 -9.75 13.69
CA ASP A 172 4.10 -9.18 14.80
C ASP A 172 2.57 -9.26 14.60
N ASN A 173 2.12 -9.33 13.34
CA ASN A 173 0.70 -9.37 13.00
C ASN A 173 0.08 -10.77 13.16
N GLN A 174 0.86 -11.85 13.03
CA GLN A 174 0.32 -13.20 12.94
C GLN A 174 -0.37 -13.65 14.23
N ARG A 175 -1.62 -14.09 14.12
CA ARG A 175 -2.42 -14.59 15.26
C ARG A 175 -2.07 -16.02 15.65
N GLU A 176 -2.55 -16.46 16.80
CA GLU A 176 -2.32 -17.83 17.34
C GLU A 176 -2.74 -18.94 16.37
N ALA A 177 -3.83 -18.73 15.61
CA ALA A 177 -4.30 -19.69 14.61
C ALA A 177 -3.40 -19.81 13.37
N GLY A 178 -2.42 -18.91 13.17
CA GLY A 178 -1.53 -18.86 12.00
C GLY A 178 -2.00 -17.91 10.89
N GLU A 179 -3.22 -17.37 11.00
CA GLU A 179 -3.74 -16.34 10.10
C GLU A 179 -3.03 -14.98 10.27
N ILE A 180 -2.97 -14.22 9.18
CA ILE A 180 -2.54 -12.81 9.16
C ILE A 180 -3.67 -11.92 8.65
N SER A 181 -3.48 -10.61 8.73
CA SER A 181 -4.38 -9.63 8.15
C SER A 181 -4.01 -9.33 6.69
N GLY A 182 -5.01 -9.04 5.86
CA GLY A 182 -4.79 -8.43 4.54
C GLY A 182 -4.28 -6.98 4.61
N ILE A 183 -4.23 -6.38 5.80
CA ILE A 183 -3.71 -5.04 6.04
C ILE A 183 -2.70 -5.12 7.18
N ILE A 184 -1.45 -4.72 6.93
CA ILE A 184 -0.38 -4.81 7.91
C ILE A 184 0.35 -3.47 8.00
N PRO A 185 0.40 -2.83 9.18
CA PRO A 185 -0.21 -3.22 10.45
C PRO A 185 -1.74 -3.08 10.43
N SER A 186 -2.44 -3.88 11.24
CA SER A 186 -3.90 -3.81 11.41
C SER A 186 -4.30 -3.53 12.85
N SER A 187 -5.39 -2.76 13.03
CA SER A 187 -6.02 -2.48 14.32
C SER A 187 -6.95 -3.60 14.81
N GLY A 188 -6.77 -4.82 14.29
CA GLY A 188 -7.50 -6.02 14.73
C GLY A 188 -8.57 -6.54 13.76
N TRP A 189 -8.65 -5.99 12.56
CA TRP A 189 -9.60 -6.38 11.50
C TRP A 189 -8.89 -6.91 10.24
N GLY A 190 -9.66 -7.42 9.29
CA GLY A 190 -9.14 -7.91 8.02
C GLY A 190 -8.37 -9.22 8.13
N TYR A 191 -8.73 -10.11 9.05
CA TYR A 191 -8.15 -11.45 9.22
C TYR A 191 -9.09 -12.54 8.69
N GLY A 192 -8.61 -13.78 8.61
CA GLY A 192 -9.41 -14.96 8.32
C GLY A 192 -9.63 -15.19 6.83
N GLU A 193 -10.82 -15.66 6.46
CA GLU A 193 -11.12 -16.05 5.07
C GLU A 193 -11.46 -14.85 4.15
N TRP A 194 -11.54 -13.63 4.68
CA TRP A 194 -11.93 -12.47 3.88
C TRP A 194 -10.82 -11.95 2.95
N PRO A 195 -9.57 -11.66 3.40
CA PRO A 195 -8.49 -11.30 2.48
C PRO A 195 -8.09 -12.47 1.60
N GLY A 196 -7.82 -13.61 2.27
CA GLY A 196 -7.50 -14.89 1.67
C GLY A 196 -6.13 -14.97 0.99
N PRO A 197 -5.85 -16.10 0.32
CA PRO A 197 -4.50 -16.47 -0.09
C PRO A 197 -3.81 -15.47 -1.00
N VAL A 198 -4.58 -14.75 -1.82
CA VAL A 198 -4.04 -13.70 -2.71
C VAL A 198 -3.36 -12.60 -1.90
N TRP A 199 -3.99 -12.08 -0.85
CA TRP A 199 -3.40 -11.03 -0.01
C TRP A 199 -2.25 -11.55 0.83
N ASP A 200 -2.41 -12.75 1.36
CA ASP A 200 -1.48 -13.31 2.32
C ASP A 200 -0.15 -13.72 1.67
N ALA A 201 -0.16 -14.03 0.37
CA ALA A 201 1.00 -14.40 -0.43
C ALA A 201 2.11 -13.34 -0.43
N ALA A 202 1.82 -12.10 -0.01
CA ALA A 202 2.84 -11.08 0.23
C ALA A 202 3.97 -11.58 1.14
N MET A 203 3.65 -12.42 2.13
CA MET A 203 4.66 -12.97 3.05
C MET A 203 5.65 -13.91 2.35
N PHE A 204 5.32 -14.44 1.16
CA PHE A 204 6.21 -15.28 0.36
C PHE A 204 6.83 -14.48 -0.79
N ILE A 205 6.02 -13.73 -1.54
CA ILE A 205 6.45 -13.03 -2.75
C ILE A 205 7.48 -11.95 -2.44
N ILE A 206 7.28 -11.16 -1.37
CA ILE A 206 8.18 -10.04 -1.06
C ILE A 206 9.55 -10.52 -0.60
N PRO A 207 9.69 -11.47 0.36
CA PRO A 207 11.00 -12.01 0.70
C PRO A 207 11.71 -12.68 -0.47
N ASN A 208 10.97 -13.35 -1.38
CA ASN A 208 11.57 -13.88 -2.59
C ASN A 208 12.11 -12.76 -3.49
N ALA A 209 11.35 -11.70 -3.71
CA ALA A 209 11.81 -10.56 -4.50
C ALA A 209 13.03 -9.88 -3.86
N LEU A 210 13.06 -9.71 -2.54
CA LEU A 210 14.25 -9.19 -1.85
C LEU A 210 15.48 -10.07 -2.11
N TYR A 211 15.34 -11.39 -2.03
CA TYR A 211 16.44 -12.30 -2.37
C TYR A 211 16.83 -12.18 -3.85
N ASP A 212 15.88 -12.12 -4.78
CA ASP A 212 16.18 -12.09 -6.22
C ASP A 212 16.90 -10.80 -6.65
N TYR A 213 16.61 -9.67 -6.00
CA TYR A 213 17.24 -8.37 -6.31
C TYR A 213 18.51 -8.08 -5.49
N TYR A 214 18.62 -8.59 -4.26
CA TYR A 214 19.72 -8.25 -3.33
C TYR A 214 20.61 -9.43 -2.94
N GLY A 215 20.17 -10.66 -3.15
CA GLY A 215 20.91 -11.88 -2.83
C GLY A 215 20.97 -12.27 -1.34
N GLU A 216 20.18 -11.62 -0.48
CA GLU A 216 20.20 -11.84 0.98
C GLU A 216 18.97 -12.66 1.43
N THR A 217 19.18 -13.65 2.30
CA THR A 217 18.12 -14.55 2.81
C THR A 217 17.45 -14.06 4.08
N ARG A 218 17.86 -12.93 4.65
CA ARG A 218 17.44 -12.48 6.00
C ARG A 218 15.92 -12.41 6.18
N SER A 219 15.19 -11.80 5.25
CA SER A 219 13.72 -11.75 5.33
C SER A 219 13.09 -13.14 5.26
N ILE A 220 13.64 -14.03 4.43
CA ILE A 220 13.19 -15.41 4.30
C ILE A 220 13.43 -16.16 5.62
N GLU A 221 14.61 -16.03 6.20
CA GLU A 221 14.98 -16.67 7.49
C GLU A 221 14.06 -16.24 8.62
N ASN A 222 13.83 -14.93 8.75
CA ASN A 222 13.01 -14.37 9.82
C ASN A 222 11.54 -14.74 9.68
N LEU A 223 11.00 -14.76 8.46
CA LEU A 223 9.60 -15.10 8.20
C LEU A 223 9.33 -16.60 8.13
N TYR A 224 10.35 -17.46 7.98
CA TYR A 224 10.17 -18.89 7.78
C TYR A 224 9.21 -19.53 8.82
N PRO A 225 9.31 -19.25 10.13
CA PRO A 225 8.36 -19.78 11.12
C PRO A 225 6.93 -19.27 10.93
N THR A 226 6.76 -18.00 10.55
CA THR A 226 5.48 -17.37 10.24
C THR A 226 4.82 -18.02 9.02
N MET A 227 5.59 -18.25 7.95
CA MET A 227 5.15 -18.94 6.74
C MET A 227 4.66 -20.36 7.04
N LEU A 228 5.38 -21.12 7.87
CA LEU A 228 4.98 -22.48 8.25
C LEU A 228 3.61 -22.50 8.94
N ARG A 229 3.43 -21.62 9.93
CA ARG A 229 2.17 -21.52 10.67
C ARG A 229 1.01 -21.09 9.79
N TYR A 230 1.28 -20.24 8.81
CA TYR A 230 0.28 -19.84 7.82
C TYR A 230 -0.12 -21.00 6.90
N LEU A 231 0.84 -21.77 6.39
CA LEU A 231 0.54 -22.95 5.58
C LEU A 231 -0.23 -24.02 6.38
N ASP A 232 0.08 -24.20 7.66
CA ASP A 232 -0.69 -25.08 8.54
C ASP A 232 -2.12 -24.56 8.77
N TYR A 233 -2.30 -23.25 8.92
CA TYR A 233 -3.61 -22.63 8.94
C TYR A 233 -4.39 -22.91 7.65
N LEU A 234 -3.79 -22.68 6.47
CA LEU A 234 -4.45 -22.92 5.18
C LEU A 234 -4.85 -24.37 4.96
N LYS A 235 -4.06 -25.35 5.43
CA LYS A 235 -4.45 -26.77 5.39
C LYS A 235 -5.79 -27.02 6.07
N THR A 236 -6.09 -26.32 7.18
CA THR A 236 -7.39 -26.44 7.87
C THR A 236 -8.56 -25.85 7.09
N LYS A 237 -8.26 -25.07 6.04
CA LYS A 237 -9.24 -24.38 5.18
C LYS A 237 -9.45 -25.07 3.84
N GLU A 238 -8.70 -26.12 3.55
CA GLU A 238 -8.85 -26.92 2.33
C GLU A 238 -10.26 -27.52 2.22
N LYS A 239 -10.86 -27.42 1.03
CA LYS A 239 -12.14 -28.03 0.67
C LYS A 239 -11.97 -28.92 -0.57
N ASP A 240 -12.91 -29.84 -0.75
CA ASP A 240 -13.03 -30.67 -1.97
C ASP A 240 -11.72 -31.31 -2.44
N GLY A 241 -10.92 -31.82 -1.50
CA GLY A 241 -9.66 -32.50 -1.79
C GLY A 241 -8.45 -31.59 -1.99
N GLY A 242 -8.48 -30.35 -1.50
CA GLY A 242 -7.30 -29.47 -1.40
C GLY A 242 -7.46 -28.05 -1.92
N TYR A 243 -8.65 -27.68 -2.40
CA TYR A 243 -8.92 -26.34 -2.92
C TYR A 243 -9.07 -25.32 -1.80
N LEU A 244 -8.64 -24.08 -2.07
CA LEU A 244 -9.03 -22.92 -1.28
C LEU A 244 -10.06 -22.11 -2.08
N THR A 245 -11.19 -21.80 -1.45
CA THR A 245 -12.38 -21.24 -2.12
C THR A 245 -12.80 -19.87 -1.58
N PHE A 246 -11.87 -19.15 -0.95
CA PHE A 246 -12.14 -17.91 -0.22
C PHE A 246 -11.08 -16.84 -0.50
N GLY A 247 -11.34 -15.62 -0.03
CA GLY A 247 -10.51 -14.44 -0.26
C GLY A 247 -11.17 -13.44 -1.21
N LEU A 248 -10.50 -12.33 -1.47
CA LEU A 248 -10.95 -11.29 -2.40
C LEU A 248 -10.73 -11.67 -3.87
N GLY A 249 -9.77 -12.55 -4.17
CA GLY A 249 -9.49 -13.03 -5.53
C GLY A 249 -8.93 -11.94 -6.44
N ASP A 250 -9.36 -11.92 -7.70
CA ASP A 250 -8.99 -10.91 -8.71
C ASP A 250 -9.75 -9.60 -8.50
N TRP A 251 -9.33 -8.84 -7.48
CA TRP A 251 -10.01 -7.61 -7.05
C TRP A 251 -9.84 -6.47 -8.06
N VAL A 252 -10.93 -5.71 -8.30
CA VAL A 252 -11.03 -4.62 -9.29
C VAL A 252 -10.85 -5.08 -10.74
N TYR A 253 -11.33 -6.28 -11.07
CA TYR A 253 -11.38 -6.76 -12.45
C TYR A 253 -12.15 -5.81 -13.39
N TRP A 254 -11.71 -5.73 -14.65
CA TRP A 254 -12.43 -5.01 -15.70
C TRP A 254 -13.17 -6.00 -16.61
N LYS A 255 -14.50 -6.05 -16.48
CA LYS A 255 -15.46 -6.86 -17.28
C LYS A 255 -15.40 -8.38 -17.11
N SER A 256 -14.22 -8.97 -16.88
CA SER A 256 -14.05 -10.43 -16.78
C SER A 256 -13.72 -10.84 -15.35
N THR A 257 -14.50 -11.77 -14.79
CA THR A 257 -14.25 -12.32 -13.46
C THR A 257 -13.43 -13.60 -13.54
N THR A 258 -12.38 -13.71 -12.73
CA THR A 258 -11.68 -14.98 -12.53
C THR A 258 -12.30 -15.77 -11.39
N ASN A 259 -12.40 -17.09 -11.54
CA ASN A 259 -12.93 -17.96 -10.49
C ASN A 259 -12.05 -17.88 -9.23
N ASN A 260 -12.64 -17.51 -8.08
CA ASN A 260 -11.89 -17.35 -6.84
C ASN A 260 -11.23 -18.66 -6.37
N THR A 261 -11.89 -19.81 -6.57
CA THR A 261 -11.28 -21.11 -6.26
C THR A 261 -10.03 -21.37 -7.10
N TYR A 262 -10.02 -20.94 -8.36
CA TYR A 262 -8.82 -21.00 -9.19
C TYR A 262 -7.73 -20.06 -8.64
N THR A 263 -8.04 -18.77 -8.44
CA THR A 263 -7.03 -17.79 -8.00
C THR A 263 -6.43 -18.17 -6.65
N SER A 264 -7.27 -18.50 -5.66
CA SER A 264 -6.81 -18.80 -4.31
C SER A 264 -6.03 -20.11 -4.23
N THR A 265 -6.41 -21.12 -5.02
CA THR A 265 -5.63 -22.38 -5.10
C THR A 265 -4.32 -22.19 -5.87
N ALA A 266 -4.29 -21.32 -6.89
CA ALA A 266 -3.07 -20.99 -7.63
C ALA A 266 -2.05 -20.22 -6.77
N TYR A 267 -2.51 -19.29 -5.92
CA TYR A 267 -1.64 -18.63 -4.94
C TYR A 267 -1.15 -19.62 -3.87
N TYR A 268 -2.01 -20.53 -3.40
CA TYR A 268 -1.56 -21.59 -2.48
C TYR A 268 -0.49 -22.50 -3.09
N TYR A 269 -0.61 -22.82 -4.38
CA TYR A 269 0.44 -23.49 -5.14
C TYR A 269 1.73 -22.68 -5.19
N LEU A 270 1.63 -21.37 -5.46
CA LEU A 270 2.78 -20.46 -5.48
C LEU A 270 3.46 -20.40 -4.12
N ASP A 271 2.70 -20.30 -3.03
CA ASP A 271 3.23 -20.26 -1.66
C ASP A 271 4.05 -21.51 -1.35
N TYR A 272 3.57 -22.71 -1.68
CA TYR A 272 4.37 -23.93 -1.52
C TYR A 272 5.58 -24.00 -2.44
N THR A 273 5.48 -23.48 -3.67
CA THR A 273 6.60 -23.41 -4.60
C THR A 273 7.71 -22.50 -4.05
N LEU A 274 7.33 -21.34 -3.51
CA LEU A 274 8.25 -20.42 -2.86
C LEU A 274 8.79 -21.01 -1.55
N MET A 275 7.96 -21.69 -0.78
CA MET A 275 8.38 -22.37 0.45
C MET A 275 9.42 -23.47 0.18
N ALA A 276 9.25 -24.24 -0.90
CA ALA A 276 10.26 -25.19 -1.36
C ALA A 276 11.59 -24.50 -1.69
N ARG A 277 11.54 -23.41 -2.47
CA ARG A 277 12.72 -22.61 -2.81
C ARG A 277 13.41 -22.06 -1.54
N PHE A 278 12.64 -21.56 -0.59
CA PHE A 278 13.17 -21.05 0.67
C PHE A 278 13.82 -22.15 1.50
N ALA A 279 13.21 -23.33 1.57
CA ALA A 279 13.83 -24.47 2.22
C ALA A 279 15.20 -24.80 1.61
N GLU A 280 15.32 -24.80 0.27
CA GLU A 280 16.61 -25.03 -0.41
C GLU A 280 17.65 -23.94 -0.11
N LEU A 281 17.26 -22.67 -0.21
CA LEU A 281 18.14 -21.53 0.10
C LEU A 281 18.68 -21.59 1.54
N LEU A 282 17.89 -22.13 2.46
CA LEU A 282 18.27 -22.28 3.87
C LEU A 282 18.87 -23.64 4.22
N GLY A 283 19.14 -24.51 3.23
CA GLY A 283 19.70 -25.85 3.46
C GLY A 283 18.77 -26.81 4.23
N LYS A 284 17.45 -26.61 4.12
CA LYS A 284 16.39 -27.42 4.74
C LYS A 284 15.79 -28.39 3.71
N ASP A 285 15.02 -29.38 4.19
CA ASP A 285 14.32 -30.31 3.31
C ASP A 285 13.15 -29.64 2.58
N ALA A 286 13.28 -29.51 1.27
CA ALA A 286 12.27 -28.93 0.40
C ALA A 286 11.27 -29.97 -0.17
N ALA A 287 11.50 -31.28 0.02
CA ALA A 287 10.67 -32.33 -0.57
C ALA A 287 9.19 -32.25 -0.18
N PRO A 288 8.80 -32.00 1.10
CA PRO A 288 7.40 -31.92 1.48
C PRO A 288 6.64 -30.77 0.79
N TYR A 289 7.29 -29.60 0.65
CA TYR A 289 6.68 -28.43 0.00
C TYR A 289 6.57 -28.63 -1.51
N ARG A 290 7.59 -29.22 -2.15
CA ARG A 290 7.53 -29.59 -3.58
C ARG A 290 6.41 -30.58 -3.88
N GLN A 291 6.28 -31.62 -3.07
CA GLN A 291 5.21 -32.60 -3.24
C GLN A 291 3.83 -31.94 -3.18
N LYS A 292 3.58 -31.09 -2.16
CA LYS A 292 2.30 -30.41 -2.04
C LYS A 292 2.05 -29.42 -3.18
N ALA A 293 3.08 -28.73 -3.67
CA ALA A 293 2.97 -27.90 -4.87
C ALA A 293 2.56 -28.73 -6.10
N ASP A 294 3.18 -29.88 -6.34
CA ASP A 294 2.82 -30.76 -7.45
C ASP A 294 1.37 -31.27 -7.34
N GLU A 295 0.92 -31.65 -6.14
CA GLU A 295 -0.47 -32.04 -5.88
C GLU A 295 -1.46 -30.92 -6.21
N LEU A 296 -1.16 -29.68 -5.80
CA LEU A 296 -2.01 -28.51 -6.06
C LEU A 296 -2.02 -28.14 -7.55
N LYS A 297 -0.90 -28.26 -8.25
CA LYS A 297 -0.80 -28.07 -9.70
C LYS A 297 -1.70 -29.06 -10.44
N ASP A 298 -1.64 -30.34 -10.09
CA ASP A 298 -2.50 -31.38 -10.66
C ASP A 298 -3.97 -31.16 -10.31
N LEU A 299 -4.26 -30.62 -9.12
CA LEU A 299 -5.61 -30.25 -8.72
C LEU A 299 -6.18 -29.12 -9.60
N VAL A 300 -5.41 -28.06 -9.81
CA VAL A 300 -5.79 -26.93 -10.67
C VAL A 300 -6.02 -27.40 -12.11
N ASN A 301 -5.06 -28.11 -12.72
CA ASN A 301 -5.12 -28.57 -14.11
C ASN A 301 -6.27 -29.54 -14.40
N ARG A 302 -6.79 -30.24 -13.38
CA ARG A 302 -7.92 -31.16 -13.55
C ARG A 302 -9.27 -30.46 -13.61
N LYS A 303 -9.40 -29.28 -13.01
CA LYS A 303 -10.69 -28.58 -12.85
C LYS A 303 -10.84 -27.35 -13.75
N PHE A 304 -9.75 -26.66 -14.04
CA PHE A 304 -9.71 -25.39 -14.79
C PHE A 304 -8.89 -25.55 -16.06
#